data_AF-A0A7J5V7W4-F1
#
_entry.id   AF-A0A7J5V7W4-F1
#
_cell.length_a   1.000
_cell.length_b   1.000
_cell.length_c   1.000
_cell.angle_alpha   90.00
_cell.angle_beta   90.00
_cell.angle_gamma   90.00
#
_symmetry.space_group_name_H-M   'P 1'
#
loop_
_entity.id
_entity.type
_entity.pdbx_description
1 polymer ?
#
loop_
_entity_poly.entity_id
_entity_poly.type
_entity_poly.pdbx_seq_one_letter_code
_entity_poly.pdbx_strand_id
1 'polypeptide(L)'
;MPENDVTQISVKGNLVGIIGLQDIMAAMVSDYSQQSDEVIGVEMVRRLAVKNYIPGGARNHYAQALAREFRKFLGQPVEEETVSVLRVFILGPGCAQCNRLEMDVRDVMAQMNGNRLAHPSLRMPPVGV
;
A
#
# COMPACT_ATOMS: atom_id res chain seq x y z
N MET A 1 11.19 17.32 14.27
CA MET A 1 10.83 15.97 13.77
C MET A 1 10.10 16.19 12.46
N PRO A 2 10.41 15.47 11.37
CA PRO A 2 9.89 15.82 10.05
C PRO A 2 8.37 15.61 10.04
N GLU A 3 7.62 16.65 9.71
CA GLU A 3 6.15 16.69 9.80
C GLU A 3 5.43 15.70 8.85
N ASN A 4 6.18 14.96 8.03
CA ASN A 4 5.66 14.11 6.95
C ASN A 4 6.48 12.80 6.76
N ASP A 5 6.76 12.04 7.83
CA ASP A 5 7.34 10.70 7.62
C ASP A 5 6.33 9.76 6.95
N VAL A 6 6.73 9.16 5.83
CA VAL A 6 5.88 8.31 4.98
C VAL A 6 6.39 6.88 5.02
N THR A 7 5.58 5.98 5.58
CA THR A 7 5.87 4.54 5.57
C THR A 7 5.05 3.84 4.50
N GLN A 8 5.68 2.98 3.69
CA GLN A 8 4.97 2.21 2.67
C GLN A 8 4.49 0.87 3.23
N ILE A 9 3.23 0.53 2.96
CA ILE A 9 2.59 -0.72 3.38
C ILE A 9 1.89 -1.39 2.19
N SER A 10 1.74 -2.71 2.23
CA SER A 10 0.92 -3.44 1.25
C SER A 10 -0.55 -3.42 1.63
N VAL A 11 -1.43 -2.97 0.75
CA VAL A 11 -2.89 -3.06 0.92
C VAL A 11 -3.47 -3.79 -0.29
N LYS A 12 -3.88 -5.05 -0.09
CA LYS A 12 -4.44 -5.91 -1.16
C LYS A 12 -3.51 -5.97 -2.38
N GLY A 13 -2.22 -6.18 -2.12
CA GLY A 13 -1.17 -6.24 -3.14
C GLY A 13 -0.73 -4.90 -3.75
N ASN A 14 -1.25 -3.76 -3.29
CA ASN A 14 -0.81 -2.43 -3.74
C ASN A 14 0.06 -1.77 -2.67
N LEU A 15 1.18 -1.17 -3.08
CA LEU A 15 2.04 -0.43 -2.16
C LEU A 15 1.48 0.98 -1.94
N VAL A 16 1.17 1.31 -0.70
CA VAL A 16 0.53 2.58 -0.30
C VAL A 16 1.41 3.30 0.72
N GLY A 17 1.68 4.59 0.50
CA GLY A 17 2.35 5.43 1.48
C GLY A 17 1.37 5.94 2.55
N ILE A 18 1.74 5.78 3.82
CA ILE A 18 0.97 6.22 4.98
C ILE A 18 1.80 7.23 5.77
N ILE A 19 1.25 8.43 5.95
CA ILE A 19 1.85 9.50 6.74
C ILE A 19 1.60 9.25 8.22
N GLY A 20 2.67 9.30 9.04
CA GLY A 20 2.59 9.23 10.49
C GLY A 20 2.28 7.84 11.07
N LEU A 21 2.54 6.77 10.30
CA LEU A 21 2.26 5.40 10.73
C LEU A 21 3.05 5.01 11.99
N GLN A 22 4.34 5.31 12.04
CA GLN A 22 5.21 4.96 13.18
C GLN A 22 4.73 5.59 14.49
N ASP A 23 4.39 6.88 14.46
CA ASP A 23 3.91 7.61 15.64
C ASP A 23 2.61 7.01 16.19
N ILE A 24 1.67 6.66 15.28
CA ILE A 24 0.40 6.03 15.67
C ILE A 24 0.63 4.65 16.29
N MET A 25 1.51 3.84 15.70
CA MET A 25 1.84 2.52 16.26
C MET A 25 2.50 2.65 17.64
N ALA A 26 3.49 3.53 17.79
CA ALA A 26 4.14 3.79 19.07
C ALA A 26 3.13 4.22 20.16
N ALA A 27 2.20 5.11 19.82
CA ALA A 27 1.15 5.57 20.73
C ALA A 27 0.06 4.52 21.05
N MET A 28 0.01 3.40 20.32
CA MET A 28 -0.99 2.33 20.53
C MET A 28 -0.44 1.14 21.31
N VAL A 29 0.88 1.01 21.50
CA VAL A 29 1.52 -0.19 22.08
C VAL A 29 0.94 -0.56 23.46
N SER A 30 0.76 0.41 24.35
CA SER A 30 0.32 0.15 25.74
C SER A 30 -1.07 -0.48 25.79
N ASP A 31 -2.00 0.04 24.99
CA ASP A 31 -3.43 -0.25 25.15
C ASP A 31 -3.92 -1.36 24.19
N TYR A 32 -3.17 -1.59 23.10
CA TYR A 32 -3.61 -2.44 21.99
C TYR A 32 -2.75 -3.68 21.74
N SER A 33 -1.62 -3.85 22.43
CA SER A 33 -0.71 -4.99 22.19
C SER A 33 -1.36 -6.37 22.31
N GLN A 34 -2.38 -6.51 23.17
CA GLN A 34 -3.11 -7.76 23.42
C GLN A 34 -4.52 -7.78 22.80
N GLN A 35 -4.91 -6.74 22.07
CA GLN A 35 -6.24 -6.71 21.44
C GLN A 35 -6.26 -7.51 20.14
N SER A 36 -7.44 -7.79 19.61
CA SER A 36 -7.58 -8.50 18.33
C SER A 36 -7.24 -7.61 17.14
N ASP A 37 -6.90 -8.22 16.01
CA ASP A 37 -6.52 -7.51 14.79
C ASP A 37 -7.67 -6.66 14.24
N GLU A 38 -8.92 -7.09 14.44
CA GLU A 38 -10.10 -6.32 14.05
C GLU A 38 -10.17 -4.99 14.81
N VAL A 39 -9.97 -5.02 16.14
CA VAL A 39 -10.04 -3.81 16.97
C VAL A 39 -8.88 -2.88 16.67
N ILE A 40 -7.67 -3.44 16.53
CA ILE A 40 -6.47 -2.69 16.15
C ILE A 40 -6.69 -2.00 14.79
N GLY A 41 -7.13 -2.76 13.78
CA GLY A 41 -7.31 -2.25 12.43
C GLY A 41 -8.34 -1.13 12.34
N VAL A 42 -9.47 -1.27 13.03
CA VAL A 42 -10.51 -0.21 13.10
C VAL A 42 -9.95 1.06 13.73
N GLU A 43 -9.23 0.94 14.84
CA GLU A 43 -8.68 2.11 15.53
C GLU A 43 -7.56 2.78 14.72
N MET A 44 -6.69 2.01 14.07
CA MET A 44 -5.64 2.55 13.21
C MET A 44 -6.23 3.31 12.02
N VAL A 45 -7.27 2.76 11.36
CA VAL A 45 -7.98 3.47 10.28
C VAL A 45 -8.55 4.78 10.81
N ARG A 46 -9.18 4.78 12.00
CA ARG A 46 -9.75 5.99 12.60
C ARG A 46 -8.69 7.07 12.84
N ARG A 47 -7.55 6.70 13.44
CA ARG A 47 -6.47 7.65 13.75
C ARG A 47 -5.75 8.15 12.49
N LEU A 48 -5.46 7.27 11.54
CA LEU A 48 -4.69 7.61 10.34
C LEU A 48 -5.51 8.33 9.28
N ALA A 49 -6.82 8.15 9.23
CA ALA A 49 -7.71 8.86 8.31
C ALA A 49 -7.72 10.39 8.50
N VAL A 50 -7.22 10.89 9.63
CA VAL A 50 -7.06 12.33 9.89
C VAL A 50 -6.04 12.96 8.94
N LYS A 51 -4.97 12.22 8.60
CA LYS A 51 -3.86 12.69 7.75
C LYS A 51 -3.77 11.97 6.40
N ASN A 52 -4.54 10.90 6.20
CA ASN A 52 -4.46 10.05 5.02
C ASN A 52 -5.85 9.84 4.42
N TYR A 53 -5.96 9.85 3.09
CA TYR A 53 -7.20 9.49 2.42
C TYR A 53 -7.38 7.97 2.42
N ILE A 54 -8.42 7.49 3.11
CA ILE A 54 -8.80 6.07 3.15
C ILE A 54 -10.22 5.94 2.57
N PRO A 55 -10.37 5.44 1.32
CA PRO A 55 -11.68 5.27 0.71
C PRO A 55 -12.60 4.37 1.54
N GLY A 56 -13.87 4.75 1.68
CA GLY A 56 -14.86 3.99 2.46
C GLY A 56 -14.94 2.51 2.06
N GLY A 57 -15.02 2.23 0.75
CA GLY A 57 -15.09 0.86 0.21
C GLY A 57 -13.81 0.04 0.38
N ALA A 58 -12.69 0.66 0.74
CA ALA A 58 -11.40 -0.01 0.96
C ALA A 58 -11.03 -0.12 2.45
N ARG A 59 -11.83 0.43 3.37
CA ARG A 59 -11.50 0.50 4.81
C ARG A 59 -11.14 -0.85 5.41
N ASN A 60 -11.85 -1.92 5.05
CA ASN A 60 -11.55 -3.26 5.57
C ASN A 60 -10.17 -3.76 5.13
N HIS A 61 -9.79 -3.50 3.88
CA HIS A 61 -8.46 -3.86 3.38
C HIS A 61 -7.36 -3.05 4.09
N TYR A 62 -7.60 -1.77 4.36
CA TYR A 62 -6.67 -0.95 5.14
C TYR A 62 -6.58 -1.42 6.60
N ALA A 63 -7.70 -1.75 7.23
CA ALA A 63 -7.72 -2.23 8.62
C ALA A 63 -6.88 -3.51 8.78
N GLN A 64 -7.06 -4.48 7.88
CA GLN A 64 -6.27 -5.71 7.86
C GLN A 64 -4.78 -5.43 7.65
N ALA A 65 -4.44 -4.59 6.66
CA ALA A 65 -3.06 -4.24 6.37
C ALA A 65 -2.39 -3.52 7.55
N LEU A 66 -3.08 -2.55 8.17
CA LEU A 66 -2.57 -1.77 9.29
C LEU A 66 -2.39 -2.62 10.54
N ALA A 67 -3.34 -3.51 10.85
CA ALA A 67 -3.21 -4.45 11.97
C ALA A 67 -1.96 -5.33 11.80
N ARG A 68 -1.71 -5.86 10.60
CA ARG A 68 -0.48 -6.60 10.29
C ARG A 68 0.79 -5.78 10.52
N GLU A 69 0.82 -4.52 10.08
CA GLU A 69 2.01 -3.67 10.30
C GLU A 69 2.21 -3.37 11.79
N PHE A 70 1.14 -3.20 12.57
CA PHE A 70 1.23 -3.06 14.01
C PHE A 70 1.77 -4.33 14.70
N ARG A 71 1.34 -5.52 14.26
CA ARG A 71 1.89 -6.79 14.74
C ARG A 71 3.38 -6.93 14.45
N LYS A 72 3.82 -6.57 13.24
CA LYS A 72 5.24 -6.50 12.89
C LYS A 72 6.00 -5.51 13.78
N PHE A 73 5.40 -4.35 14.05
CA PHE A 73 5.99 -3.33 14.94
C PHE A 73 6.19 -3.87 16.36
N LEU A 74 5.30 -4.74 16.86
CA LEU A 74 5.46 -5.45 18.13
C LEU A 74 6.46 -6.62 18.08
N GLY A 75 7.06 -6.90 16.92
CA GLY A 75 7.94 -8.05 16.72
C GLY A 75 7.22 -9.40 16.67
N GLN A 76 5.90 -9.40 16.46
CA GLN A 76 5.11 -10.62 16.39
C GLN A 76 5.17 -11.22 14.98
N PRO A 77 5.19 -12.56 14.84
CA PRO A 77 5.18 -13.20 13.54
C PRO A 77 3.85 -12.93 12.83
N VAL A 78 3.90 -12.53 11.57
CA VAL A 78 2.69 -12.36 10.73
C VAL A 78 2.93 -12.97 9.37
N GLU A 79 1.88 -13.56 8.81
CA GLU A 79 1.91 -14.10 7.46
C GLU A 79 2.03 -12.95 6.45
N GLU A 80 3.08 -12.99 5.63
CA GLU A 80 3.34 -11.94 4.64
C GLU A 80 2.41 -12.12 3.44
N GLU A 81 1.67 -11.06 3.12
CA GLU A 81 0.91 -11.00 1.87
C GLU A 81 1.92 -10.93 0.72
N THR A 82 1.88 -11.92 -0.19
CA THR A 82 2.80 -11.99 -1.32
C THR A 82 2.50 -10.84 -2.28
N VAL A 83 3.29 -9.77 -2.16
CA VAL A 83 3.16 -8.63 -3.04
C VAL A 83 3.81 -9.00 -4.37
N SER A 84 3.01 -9.27 -5.39
CA SER A 84 3.48 -9.40 -6.78
C SER A 84 3.80 -8.02 -7.35
N VAL A 85 4.73 -7.29 -6.72
CA VAL A 85 5.22 -6.01 -7.25
C VAL A 85 6.12 -6.31 -8.44
N LEU A 86 5.77 -5.75 -9.60
CA LEU A 86 6.69 -5.66 -10.73
C LEU A 86 7.83 -4.70 -10.33
N ARG A 87 8.99 -5.25 -9.99
CA ARG A 87 10.22 -4.48 -9.76
C ARG A 87 11.00 -4.40 -11.07
N VAL A 88 11.28 -3.17 -11.50
CA VAL A 88 12.11 -2.89 -12.68
C VAL A 88 13.43 -2.31 -12.21
N PHE A 89 14.54 -2.96 -12.56
CA PHE A 89 15.89 -2.49 -12.25
C PHE A 89 16.55 -1.97 -13.52
N ILE A 90 17.11 -0.76 -13.46
CA ILE A 90 17.88 -0.16 -14.55
C ILE A 90 19.35 -0.15 -14.11
N LEU A 91 20.14 -1.02 -14.70
CA LEU A 91 21.55 -1.18 -14.36
C LEU A 91 22.42 -0.49 -15.41
N GLY A 92 23.19 0.49 -14.98
CA GLY A 92 24.12 1.21 -15.83
C GLY A 92 25.09 2.09 -15.04
N PRO A 93 26.11 2.66 -15.69
CA PRO A 93 27.17 3.43 -15.02
C PRO A 93 26.73 4.80 -14.48
N GLY A 94 25.43 5.13 -14.53
CA GLY A 94 24.90 6.43 -14.08
C GLY A 94 25.13 7.59 -15.05
N CYS A 95 25.11 7.33 -16.37
CA CYS A 95 25.28 8.36 -17.38
C CYS A 95 23.95 9.00 -17.83
N ALA A 96 24.01 10.06 -18.65
CA ALA A 96 22.83 10.76 -19.15
C ALA A 96 21.85 9.87 -19.94
N GLN A 97 22.32 8.76 -20.52
CA GLN A 97 21.47 7.79 -21.22
C GLN A 97 20.72 6.87 -20.24
N CYS A 98 21.35 6.49 -19.12
CA CYS A 98 20.70 5.72 -18.06
C CYS A 98 19.54 6.52 -17.44
N ASN A 99 19.77 7.81 -17.18
CA ASN A 99 18.74 8.69 -16.61
C ASN A 99 17.56 8.87 -17.58
N ARG A 100 17.83 9.02 -18.89
CA ARG A 100 16.78 9.06 -19.91
C ARG A 100 15.95 7.76 -19.93
N LEU A 101 16.63 6.61 -19.92
CA LEU A 101 15.94 5.31 -19.86
C LEU A 101 15.07 5.18 -18.60
N GLU A 102 15.53 5.69 -17.47
CA GLU A 102 14.72 5.72 -16.24
C GLU A 102 13.46 6.57 -16.39
N MET A 103 13.58 7.76 -16.98
CA MET A 103 12.43 8.63 -17.26
C MET A 103 11.44 7.96 -18.21
N ASP A 104 11.93 7.36 -19.31
CA ASP A 104 11.08 6.67 -20.29
C ASP A 104 10.33 5.49 -19.68
N VAL A 105 11.02 4.66 -18.87
CA VAL A 105 10.39 3.54 -18.15
C VAL A 105 9.31 4.05 -17.19
N ARG A 106 9.57 5.14 -16.46
CA ARG A 106 8.57 5.76 -15.57
C ARG A 106 7.36 6.24 -16.34
N ASP A 107 7.57 6.89 -17.49
CA ASP A 107 6.48 7.41 -18.34
C ASP A 107 5.62 6.28 -18.90
N VAL A 108 6.22 5.21 -19.41
CA VAL A 108 5.48 4.03 -19.90
C VAL A 108 4.72 3.35 -18.78
N MET A 109 5.34 3.17 -17.61
CA MET A 109 4.69 2.57 -16.44
C MET A 109 3.51 3.42 -15.95
N ALA A 110 3.62 4.75 -16.00
CA ALA A 110 2.52 5.66 -15.68
C ALA A 110 1.36 5.53 -16.67
N GLN A 111 1.66 5.44 -17.97
CA GLN A 111 0.65 5.23 -19.02
C GLN A 111 -0.06 3.87 -18.87
N MET A 112 0.69 2.80 -18.58
CA MET A 112 0.13 1.46 -18.37
C MET A 112 -0.75 1.39 -17.11
N ASN A 113 -0.34 2.03 -16.02
CA ASN A 113 -1.14 2.09 -14.79
C ASN A 113 -2.40 2.94 -14.94
N GLY A 114 -2.36 4.03 -15.73
CA GLY A 114 -3.55 4.81 -16.08
C GLY A 114 -4.62 3.99 -16.82
N ASN A 115 -4.22 2.92 -17.51
CA ASN A 115 -5.12 2.04 -18.26
C ASN A 115 -5.73 0.91 -17.42
N ARG A 116 -5.34 0.75 -16.13
CA ARG A 116 -5.87 -0.30 -15.24
C ARG A 116 -7.28 -0.02 -14.73
N LEU A 117 -7.83 1.17 -14.97
CA LEU A 117 -9.27 1.45 -14.80
C LEU A 117 -10.13 0.88 -15.95
N ALA A 118 -9.53 0.37 -17.02
CA ALA A 118 -10.22 -0.34 -18.09
C ALA A 118 -10.01 -1.86 -17.97
N HIS A 119 -10.61 -2.50 -16.97
CA HIS A 119 -10.71 -3.97 -16.95
C HIS A 119 -11.70 -4.42 -18.06
N PRO A 120 -11.28 -5.20 -19.07
CA PRO A 120 -12.18 -5.69 -20.12
C PRO A 120 -12.74 -7.08 -19.78
N SER A 121 -12.97 -7.40 -18.50
CA SER A 121 -13.54 -8.71 -18.09
C SER A 121 -15.07 -8.78 -18.15
N LEU A 122 -15.75 -7.82 -18.80
CA LEU A 122 -17.21 -7.85 -19.03
C LEU A 122 -17.59 -7.57 -20.48
N ARG A 123 -16.94 -8.25 -21.43
CA ARG A 123 -17.58 -8.54 -22.73
C ARG A 123 -17.77 -10.04 -22.85
N MET A 124 -18.88 -10.54 -22.31
CA MET A 124 -19.45 -11.79 -22.81
C MET A 124 -19.80 -11.57 -24.29
N PRO A 125 -19.45 -12.50 -25.20
CA PRO A 125 -20.04 -12.48 -26.53
C PRO A 125 -21.56 -12.70 -26.40
N PRO A 126 -22.40 -12.04 -27.22
CA PRO A 126 -23.82 -12.36 -27.25
C PRO A 126 -23.98 -13.82 -27.69
N VAL A 127 -24.64 -14.60 -26.85
CA VAL A 127 -25.12 -15.95 -27.16
C VAL A 127 -26.37 -15.81 -28.01
N GLY A 128 -26.37 -16.42 -29.22
CA GLY A 128 -27.54 -16.63 -30.09
C GLY A 128 -27.93 -15.39 -30.91
N VAL A 129 -28.29 -15.48 -32.20
CA VAL A 129 -29.06 -16.51 -32.94
C VAL A 129 -28.43 -16.77 -34.31
#